data_AF-R7IPG3-F1
#
_entry.id   AF-R7IPG3-F1
#
_cell.length_a   1.000
_cell.length_b   1.000
_cell.length_c   1.000
_cell.angle_alpha   90.00
_cell.angle_beta   90.00
_cell.angle_gamma   90.00
#
_symmetry.space_group_name_H-M   'P 1'
#
loop_
_entity.id
_entity.type
_entity.pdbx_description
1 polymer ?
#
loop_
_entity_poly.entity_id
_entity_poly.type
_entity_poly.pdbx_seq_one_letter_code
_entity_poly.pdbx_strand_id
1 'polypeptide(L)'
;MENFKAFLKKKDIEISAKRYGIDALGAMAQGLFASLLIGTIIATIGEQAGVKFLVEIGTYAKASTGPAMAIAIGYALHCPPLVLFSLAAVGAATNTLGGAGGPLAVLIVTIFASELGKLVSKETKIDIIVTPFVTITAGILLAMWWAPGIGKAASAVGNAIMWATELQPFFMGIIVSVIVGIALTLPISSAAICAALGLTGLAGGAALAGCCAQMVGFAVLSFRENKWGGLFAQGIGTSMLQMGNIVKNPKIWLPAILSSAVLGPVSTCIFKLQMNGAAVSSGMGTCGLVGQIGVYTGWAADVASGGLPM
;
A
#
# COMPACT_ATOMS: atom_id res chain seq x y z
N MET A 1 -21.31 31.78 -12.91
CA MET A 1 -21.01 30.41 -12.41
C MET A 1 -21.11 29.33 -13.48
N GLU A 2 -21.97 29.46 -14.50
CA GLU A 2 -22.06 28.48 -15.61
C GLU A 2 -20.76 28.33 -16.43
N ASN A 3 -20.07 29.43 -16.72
CA ASN A 3 -18.79 29.40 -17.46
C ASN A 3 -17.69 28.59 -16.75
N PHE A 4 -17.62 28.60 -15.41
CA PHE A 4 -16.61 27.85 -14.67
C PHE A 4 -16.95 26.35 -14.61
N LYS A 5 -18.22 26.00 -14.39
CA LYS A 5 -18.66 24.59 -14.44
C LYS A 5 -18.50 23.98 -15.84
N ALA A 6 -18.80 24.76 -16.89
CA ALA A 6 -18.58 24.34 -18.27
C ALA A 6 -17.09 24.14 -18.58
N PHE A 7 -16.22 25.02 -18.04
CA PHE A 7 -14.77 24.87 -18.17
C PHE A 7 -14.24 23.61 -17.48
N LEU A 8 -14.64 23.36 -16.23
CA LEU A 8 -14.27 22.14 -15.50
C LEU A 8 -14.73 20.87 -16.24
N LYS A 9 -15.96 20.88 -16.78
CA LYS A 9 -16.48 19.77 -17.59
C LYS A 9 -15.70 19.57 -18.90
N LYS A 10 -15.30 20.66 -19.57
CA LYS A 10 -14.43 20.60 -20.76
C LYS A 10 -13.05 20.00 -20.44
N LYS A 11 -12.56 20.18 -19.22
CA LYS A 11 -11.28 19.64 -18.73
C LYS A 11 -11.38 18.24 -18.10
N ASP A 12 -12.55 17.60 -18.12
CA ASP A 12 -12.81 16.32 -17.45
C ASP A 12 -12.45 16.35 -15.94
N ILE A 13 -12.79 17.46 -15.28
CA ILE A 13 -12.64 17.65 -13.83
C ILE A 13 -14.00 17.42 -13.20
N GLU A 14 -14.18 16.26 -12.59
CA GLU A 14 -15.40 15.88 -11.86
C GLU A 14 -15.06 15.59 -10.41
N ILE A 15 -15.46 16.51 -9.51
CA ILE A 15 -15.32 16.31 -8.07
C ILE A 15 -16.46 15.40 -7.61
N SER A 16 -16.21 14.10 -7.56
CA SER A 16 -17.17 13.13 -7.04
C SER A 16 -16.50 12.07 -6.17
N ALA A 17 -17.24 11.59 -5.16
CA ALA A 17 -16.77 10.52 -4.27
C ALA A 17 -16.46 9.22 -5.03
N LYS A 18 -17.16 8.99 -6.16
CA LYS A 18 -16.86 7.89 -7.06
C LYS A 18 -15.51 8.09 -7.76
N ARG A 19 -15.28 9.26 -8.36
CA ARG A 19 -14.06 9.56 -9.12
C ARG A 19 -12.79 9.47 -8.27
N TYR A 20 -12.82 10.08 -7.09
CA TYR A 20 -11.63 10.14 -6.22
C TYR A 20 -11.56 8.99 -5.22
N GLY A 21 -12.68 8.60 -4.63
CA GLY A 21 -12.71 7.58 -3.57
C GLY A 21 -12.76 6.14 -4.08
N ILE A 22 -13.20 5.91 -5.32
CA ILE A 22 -13.35 4.56 -5.89
C ILE A 22 -12.42 4.38 -7.08
N ASP A 23 -12.53 5.24 -8.10
CA ASP A 23 -11.81 5.04 -9.36
C ASP A 23 -10.30 5.30 -9.19
N ALA A 24 -9.92 6.46 -8.64
CA ALA A 24 -8.52 6.79 -8.38
C ALA A 24 -7.87 5.83 -7.37
N LEU A 25 -8.59 5.51 -6.28
CA LEU A 25 -8.11 4.58 -5.25
C LEU A 25 -7.91 3.15 -5.79
N GLY A 26 -8.86 2.67 -6.60
CA GLY A 26 -8.76 1.37 -7.26
C GLY A 26 -7.61 1.32 -8.26
N ALA A 27 -7.40 2.37 -9.04
CA ALA A 27 -6.29 2.44 -9.98
C ALA A 27 -4.92 2.53 -9.28
N MET A 28 -4.83 3.28 -8.18
CA MET A 28 -3.63 3.31 -7.34
C MET A 28 -3.23 1.92 -6.86
N ALA A 29 -4.19 1.10 -6.43
CA ALA A 29 -3.94 -0.27 -5.99
C ALA A 29 -3.34 -1.13 -7.12
N GLN A 30 -3.78 -0.94 -8.37
CA GLN A 30 -3.17 -1.58 -9.54
C GLN A 30 -1.74 -1.10 -9.79
N GLY A 31 -1.48 0.21 -9.67
CA GLY A 31 -0.14 0.78 -9.80
C GLY A 31 0.82 0.24 -8.74
N LEU A 32 0.37 0.13 -7.49
CA LEU A 32 1.12 -0.47 -6.38
C LEU A 32 1.39 -1.96 -6.62
N PHE A 33 0.40 -2.69 -7.11
CA PHE A 33 0.55 -4.11 -7.45
C PHE A 33 1.60 -4.31 -8.55
N ALA A 34 1.51 -3.59 -9.66
CA ALA A 34 2.42 -3.74 -10.79
C ALA A 34 3.88 -3.33 -10.49
N SER A 35 4.11 -2.55 -9.42
CA SER A 35 5.43 -2.03 -9.05
C SER A 35 5.97 -2.70 -7.78
N LEU A 36 5.56 -2.22 -6.60
CA LEU A 36 6.05 -2.68 -5.29
C LEU A 36 5.89 -4.18 -5.12
N LEU A 37 4.71 -4.70 -5.49
CA LEU A 37 4.33 -6.06 -5.18
C LEU A 37 5.08 -7.08 -6.02
N ILE A 38 4.99 -6.94 -7.34
CA ILE A 38 5.76 -7.76 -8.28
C ILE A 38 7.26 -7.57 -8.05
N GLY A 39 7.73 -6.34 -7.80
CA GLY A 39 9.13 -6.08 -7.47
C GLY A 39 9.58 -6.79 -6.20
N THR A 40 8.72 -6.90 -5.19
CA THR A 40 9.02 -7.67 -3.98
C THR A 40 9.08 -9.16 -4.24
N ILE A 41 8.12 -9.71 -4.99
CA ILE A 41 8.14 -11.13 -5.36
C ILE A 41 9.42 -11.49 -6.11
N ILE A 42 9.78 -10.72 -7.15
CA ILE A 42 10.97 -10.98 -7.95
C ILE A 42 12.23 -10.89 -7.08
N ALA A 43 12.33 -9.86 -6.23
CA ALA A 43 13.47 -9.70 -5.34
C ALA A 43 13.60 -10.87 -4.36
N THR A 44 12.50 -11.27 -3.73
CA THR A 44 12.49 -12.37 -2.77
C THR A 44 12.84 -13.71 -3.43
N ILE A 45 12.35 -13.99 -4.64
CA ILE A 45 12.77 -15.18 -5.41
C ILE A 45 14.27 -15.12 -5.70
N GLY A 46 14.78 -13.96 -6.09
CA GLY A 46 16.21 -13.74 -6.32
C GLY A 46 17.06 -14.00 -5.08
N GLU A 47 16.62 -13.51 -3.92
CA GLU A 47 17.29 -13.73 -2.63
C GLU A 47 17.30 -15.22 -2.26
N GLN A 48 16.17 -15.92 -2.37
CA GLN A 48 16.08 -17.35 -2.03
C GLN A 48 16.87 -18.24 -3.00
N ALA A 49 16.92 -17.88 -4.30
CA ALA A 49 17.65 -18.63 -5.31
C ALA A 49 19.15 -18.26 -5.36
N GLY A 50 19.59 -17.25 -4.62
CA GLY A 50 20.96 -16.71 -4.70
C GLY A 50 21.28 -15.99 -6.01
N VAL A 51 20.27 -15.55 -6.77
CA VAL A 51 20.41 -14.91 -8.08
C VAL A 51 20.33 -13.38 -7.94
N LYS A 52 21.50 -12.74 -7.80
CA LYS A 52 21.62 -11.28 -7.60
C LYS A 52 20.90 -10.45 -8.67
N PHE A 53 20.90 -10.91 -9.92
CA PHE A 53 20.24 -10.22 -11.03
C PHE A 53 18.72 -10.05 -10.81
N LEU A 54 18.04 -11.07 -10.25
CA LEU A 54 16.62 -10.96 -9.94
C LEU A 54 16.36 -9.98 -8.78
N VAL A 55 17.24 -9.95 -7.79
CA VAL A 55 17.18 -8.96 -6.70
C VAL A 55 17.26 -7.53 -7.24
N GLU A 56 18.14 -7.30 -8.22
CA GLU A 56 18.30 -5.99 -8.84
C GLU A 56 17.07 -5.58 -9.65
N ILE A 57 16.52 -6.48 -10.48
CA ILE A 57 15.25 -6.23 -11.20
C ILE A 57 14.13 -5.86 -10.24
N GLY A 58 13.97 -6.64 -9.17
CA GLY A 58 12.95 -6.38 -8.16
C GLY A 58 13.15 -5.01 -7.48
N THR A 59 14.40 -4.61 -7.27
CA THR A 59 14.73 -3.30 -6.67
C THR A 59 14.36 -2.14 -7.59
N TYR A 60 14.63 -2.22 -8.89
CA TYR A 60 14.19 -1.20 -9.85
C TYR A 60 12.65 -1.07 -9.90
N ALA A 61 11.95 -2.20 -9.84
CA ALA A 61 10.48 -2.21 -9.79
C ALA A 61 9.94 -1.56 -8.51
N LYS A 62 10.52 -1.88 -7.34
CA LYS A 62 10.15 -1.26 -6.05
C LYS A 62 10.41 0.25 -6.04
N ALA A 63 11.53 0.71 -6.60
CA ALA A 63 11.87 2.13 -6.69
C ALA A 63 10.82 2.94 -7.50
N SER A 64 10.14 2.28 -8.43
CA SER A 64 9.12 2.88 -9.30
C SER A 64 7.71 2.93 -8.69
N THR A 65 7.55 2.58 -7.40
CA THR A 65 6.25 2.49 -6.71
C THR A 65 5.46 3.80 -6.74
N GLY A 66 6.09 4.90 -6.29
CA GLY A 66 5.46 6.24 -6.30
C GLY A 66 5.01 6.67 -7.70
N PRO A 67 5.91 6.65 -8.71
CA PRO A 67 5.55 6.94 -10.10
C PRO A 67 4.42 6.08 -10.64
N ALA A 68 4.46 4.76 -10.43
CA ALA A 68 3.46 3.83 -10.94
C ALA A 68 2.06 4.11 -10.36
N MET A 69 1.98 4.37 -9.05
CA MET A 69 0.73 4.79 -8.39
C MET A 69 0.20 6.10 -8.97
N ALA A 70 1.06 7.12 -9.11
CA ALA A 70 0.64 8.43 -9.58
C ALA A 70 0.17 8.41 -11.04
N ILE A 71 0.85 7.67 -11.92
CA ILE A 71 0.43 7.46 -13.31
C ILE A 71 -0.90 6.70 -13.35
N ALA A 72 -1.06 5.65 -12.54
CA ALA A 72 -2.31 4.88 -12.53
C ALA A 72 -3.51 5.74 -12.08
N ILE A 73 -3.33 6.57 -11.06
CA ILE A 73 -4.33 7.57 -10.64
C ILE A 73 -4.61 8.55 -11.78
N GLY A 74 -3.58 9.14 -12.38
CA GLY A 74 -3.72 10.09 -13.48
C GLY A 74 -4.46 9.50 -14.68
N TYR A 75 -4.21 8.22 -14.99
CA TYR A 75 -4.90 7.48 -16.05
C TYR A 75 -6.39 7.31 -15.72
N ALA A 76 -6.73 6.91 -14.49
CA ALA A 76 -8.12 6.80 -14.05
C ALA A 76 -8.83 8.15 -14.04
N LEU A 77 -8.11 9.24 -13.79
CA LEU A 77 -8.60 10.61 -13.89
C LEU A 77 -8.61 11.14 -15.34
N HIS A 78 -8.31 10.34 -16.35
CA HIS A 78 -8.25 10.73 -17.77
C HIS A 78 -7.34 11.94 -18.03
N CYS A 79 -6.19 12.01 -17.35
CA CYS A 79 -5.23 13.09 -17.57
C CYS A 79 -4.68 13.07 -19.01
N PRO A 80 -4.48 14.23 -19.64
CA PRO A 80 -3.81 14.31 -20.92
C PRO A 80 -2.34 13.84 -20.81
N PRO A 81 -1.71 13.38 -21.90
CA PRO A 81 -0.41 12.69 -21.85
C PRO A 81 0.69 13.46 -21.11
N LEU A 82 0.80 14.78 -21.34
CA LEU A 82 1.81 15.61 -20.68
C LEU A 82 1.63 15.68 -19.16
N VAL A 83 0.38 15.77 -18.68
CA VAL A 83 0.07 15.73 -17.25
C VAL A 83 0.39 14.35 -16.71
N LEU A 84 -0.06 13.30 -17.41
CA LEU A 84 0.13 11.91 -16.99
C LEU A 84 1.60 11.55 -16.78
N PHE A 85 2.48 11.89 -17.72
CA PHE A 85 3.92 11.62 -17.60
C PHE A 85 4.58 12.48 -16.51
N SER A 86 4.11 13.70 -16.33
CA SER A 86 4.60 14.61 -15.28
C SER A 86 4.28 14.11 -13.87
N LEU A 87 3.17 13.38 -13.69
CA LEU A 87 2.81 12.77 -12.42
C LEU A 87 3.83 11.71 -11.95
N ALA A 88 4.67 11.17 -12.84
CA ALA A 88 5.75 10.26 -12.44
C ALA A 88 6.68 10.92 -11.40
N ALA A 89 7.11 12.15 -11.66
CA ALA A 89 7.98 12.91 -10.77
C ALA A 89 7.26 13.29 -9.46
N VAL A 90 5.98 13.70 -9.56
CA VAL A 90 5.14 14.02 -8.40
C VAL A 90 4.99 12.78 -7.49
N GLY A 91 4.70 11.61 -8.08
CA GLY A 91 4.57 10.35 -7.37
C GLY A 91 5.84 9.91 -6.66
N ALA A 92 7.00 10.02 -7.33
CA ALA A 92 8.30 9.72 -6.74
C ALA A 92 8.59 10.59 -5.51
N ALA A 93 8.43 11.91 -5.65
CA ALA A 93 8.65 12.85 -4.56
C ALA A 93 7.68 12.59 -3.40
N THR A 94 6.40 12.44 -3.70
CA THR A 94 5.35 12.28 -2.70
C THR A 94 5.49 10.99 -1.90
N ASN A 95 5.77 9.87 -2.56
CA ASN A 95 5.95 8.59 -1.88
C ASN A 95 7.15 8.65 -0.92
N THR A 96 8.24 9.27 -1.36
CA THR A 96 9.45 9.44 -0.55
C THR A 96 9.20 10.35 0.66
N LEU A 97 8.58 11.52 0.44
CA LEU A 97 8.29 12.50 1.49
C LEU A 97 7.22 12.00 2.49
N GLY A 98 6.32 11.12 2.06
CA GLY A 98 5.25 10.56 2.90
C GLY A 98 5.68 9.38 3.77
N GLY A 99 6.81 8.73 3.47
CA GLY A 99 7.33 7.60 4.25
C GLY A 99 6.29 6.49 4.45
N ALA A 100 5.97 6.18 5.72
CA ALA A 100 4.96 5.17 6.08
C ALA A 100 3.55 5.48 5.53
N GLY A 101 3.22 6.77 5.36
CA GLY A 101 1.99 7.25 4.74
C GLY A 101 2.10 7.51 3.23
N GLY A 102 3.19 7.05 2.58
CA GLY A 102 3.51 7.32 1.19
C GLY A 102 2.36 7.09 0.21
N PRO A 103 1.73 5.90 0.17
CA PRO A 103 0.61 5.64 -0.75
C PRO A 103 -0.59 6.59 -0.56
N LEU A 104 -0.99 6.87 0.69
CA LEU A 104 -2.05 7.83 0.98
C LEU A 104 -1.67 9.25 0.54
N ALA A 105 -0.42 9.65 0.79
CA ALA A 105 0.08 10.94 0.33
C ALA A 105 0.06 11.04 -1.20
N VAL A 106 0.51 9.99 -1.89
CA VAL A 106 0.48 9.91 -3.36
C VAL A 106 -0.94 10.03 -3.88
N LEU A 107 -1.92 9.34 -3.28
CA LEU A 107 -3.32 9.47 -3.66
C LEU A 107 -3.78 10.94 -3.62
N ILE A 108 -3.62 11.59 -2.47
CA ILE A 108 -4.12 12.94 -2.24
C ILE A 108 -3.40 13.92 -3.16
N VAL A 109 -2.07 13.98 -3.11
CA VAL A 109 -1.27 14.95 -3.88
C VAL A 109 -1.45 14.75 -5.38
N THR A 110 -1.51 13.49 -5.85
CA THR A 110 -1.69 13.20 -7.27
C THR A 110 -3.04 13.69 -7.76
N ILE A 111 -4.13 13.53 -7.00
CA ILE A 111 -5.44 14.06 -7.41
C ILE A 111 -5.35 15.57 -7.64
N PHE A 112 -4.81 16.33 -6.68
CA PHE A 112 -4.69 17.78 -6.83
C PHE A 112 -3.73 18.18 -7.96
N ALA A 113 -2.57 17.53 -8.07
CA ALA A 113 -1.61 17.77 -9.15
C ALA A 113 -2.21 17.47 -10.54
N SER A 114 -3.01 16.41 -10.64
CA SER A 114 -3.72 16.02 -11.86
C SER A 114 -4.69 17.09 -12.30
N GLU A 115 -5.54 17.58 -11.38
CA GLU A 115 -6.53 18.61 -11.73
C GLU A 115 -5.85 19.94 -12.07
N LEU A 116 -4.80 20.35 -11.35
CA LEU A 116 -4.01 21.53 -11.68
C LEU A 116 -3.36 21.42 -13.06
N GLY A 117 -2.80 20.26 -13.39
CA GLY A 117 -2.23 20.00 -14.72
C GLY A 117 -3.28 20.06 -15.83
N LYS A 118 -4.46 19.47 -15.62
CA LYS A 118 -5.57 19.51 -16.60
C LYS A 118 -6.08 20.93 -16.83
N LEU A 119 -6.15 21.76 -15.78
CA LEU A 119 -6.60 23.15 -15.88
C LEU A 119 -5.74 23.94 -16.88
N VAL A 120 -4.42 23.71 -16.88
CA VAL A 120 -3.47 24.44 -17.73
C VAL A 120 -3.26 23.78 -19.10
N SER A 121 -3.51 22.48 -19.21
CA SER A 121 -3.29 21.73 -20.44
C SER A 121 -4.09 22.28 -21.62
N LYS A 122 -3.40 22.53 -22.74
CA LYS A 122 -3.91 23.07 -24.01
C LYS A 122 -4.46 24.51 -23.94
N GLU A 123 -4.13 25.27 -22.90
CA GLU A 123 -4.52 26.70 -22.80
C GLU A 123 -3.48 27.65 -23.40
N THR A 124 -2.23 27.19 -23.61
CA THR A 124 -1.14 28.03 -24.10
C THR A 124 -0.49 27.48 -25.37
N LYS A 125 0.12 28.36 -26.17
CA LYS A 125 0.91 27.96 -27.36
C LYS A 125 2.19 27.19 -27.00
N ILE A 126 2.61 27.25 -25.73
CA ILE A 126 3.83 26.62 -25.19
C ILE A 126 3.44 25.48 -24.22
N ASP A 127 2.31 24.81 -24.50
CA ASP A 127 1.72 23.78 -23.64
C ASP A 127 2.71 22.68 -23.24
N ILE A 128 3.61 22.31 -24.17
CA ILE A 128 4.64 21.28 -23.97
C ILE A 128 5.61 21.59 -22.83
N ILE A 129 5.81 22.87 -22.49
CA ILE A 129 6.65 23.30 -21.38
C ILE A 129 5.79 23.62 -20.16
N VAL A 130 4.72 24.42 -20.37
CA VAL A 130 3.93 24.98 -19.28
C VAL A 130 3.18 23.88 -18.51
N THR A 131 2.60 22.91 -19.21
CA THR A 131 1.79 21.87 -18.55
C THR A 131 2.63 20.96 -17.65
N PRO A 132 3.77 20.41 -18.12
CA PRO A 132 4.66 19.68 -17.23
C PRO A 132 5.21 20.54 -16.09
N PHE A 133 5.63 21.77 -16.38
CA PHE A 133 6.18 22.67 -15.37
C PHE A 133 5.20 22.93 -14.22
N VAL A 134 3.95 23.26 -14.54
CA VAL A 134 2.91 23.52 -13.52
C VAL A 134 2.58 22.23 -12.77
N THR A 135 2.39 21.11 -13.47
CA THR A 135 2.02 19.83 -12.84
C THR A 135 3.09 19.38 -11.84
N ILE A 136 4.36 19.40 -12.25
CA ILE A 136 5.50 18.99 -11.41
C ILE A 136 5.70 19.97 -10.26
N THR A 137 5.78 21.27 -10.55
CA THR A 137 6.10 22.28 -9.53
C THR A 137 4.99 22.35 -8.49
N ALA A 138 3.73 22.47 -8.92
CA ALA A 138 2.61 22.50 -7.98
C ALA A 138 2.47 21.16 -7.23
N GLY A 139 2.59 20.02 -7.92
CA GLY A 139 2.50 18.71 -7.30
C GLY A 139 3.58 18.48 -6.23
N ILE A 140 4.83 18.79 -6.52
CA ILE A 140 5.94 18.62 -5.56
C ILE A 140 5.85 19.64 -4.42
N LEU A 141 5.43 20.89 -4.67
CA LEU A 141 5.18 21.87 -3.59
C LEU A 141 4.10 21.37 -2.63
N LEU A 142 3.00 20.82 -3.16
CA LEU A 142 1.95 20.19 -2.36
C LEU A 142 2.49 18.96 -1.61
N ALA A 143 3.33 18.15 -2.26
CA ALA A 143 3.97 17.00 -1.61
C ALA A 143 4.83 17.43 -0.42
N MET A 144 5.67 18.46 -0.57
CA MET A 144 6.52 18.96 0.52
C MET A 144 5.71 19.47 1.71
N TRP A 145 4.52 20.02 1.47
CA TRP A 145 3.69 20.55 2.55
C TRP A 145 2.80 19.49 3.21
N TRP A 146 2.20 18.60 2.42
CA TRP A 146 1.19 17.64 2.91
C TRP A 146 1.74 16.26 3.23
N ALA A 147 2.68 15.75 2.43
CA ALA A 147 3.16 14.37 2.57
C ALA A 147 3.82 14.10 3.94
N PRO A 148 4.67 14.99 4.50
CA PRO A 148 5.22 14.78 5.84
C PRO A 148 4.15 14.76 6.94
N GLY A 149 3.09 15.56 6.81
CA GLY A 149 1.97 15.57 7.74
C GLY A 149 1.19 14.25 7.71
N ILE A 150 0.93 13.73 6.51
CA ILE A 150 0.29 12.43 6.30
C ILE A 150 1.18 11.29 6.83
N GLY A 151 2.49 11.38 6.60
CA GLY A 151 3.47 10.43 7.15
C GLY A 151 3.45 10.38 8.67
N LYS A 152 3.42 11.54 9.34
CA LYS A 152 3.27 11.62 10.81
C LYS A 152 1.96 11.04 11.31
N ALA A 153 0.86 11.27 10.59
CA ALA A 153 -0.43 10.66 10.93
C ALA A 153 -0.38 9.12 10.80
N ALA A 154 0.29 8.60 9.77
CA ALA A 154 0.52 7.15 9.63
C ALA A 154 1.42 6.61 10.76
N SER A 155 2.44 7.38 11.19
CA SER A 155 3.28 7.02 12.33
C SER A 155 2.52 6.94 13.66
N ALA A 156 1.41 7.69 13.82
CA ALA A 156 0.57 7.58 15.01
C ALA A 156 -0.09 6.19 15.15
N VAL A 157 -0.44 5.55 14.02
CA VAL A 157 -0.87 4.14 13.99
C VAL A 157 0.28 3.25 14.46
N GLY A 158 1.50 3.58 14.08
CA GLY A 158 2.69 2.88 14.55
C GLY A 158 2.88 2.95 16.07
N ASN A 159 2.64 4.11 16.68
CA ASN A 159 2.70 4.25 18.14
C ASN A 159 1.66 3.38 18.85
N ALA A 160 0.45 3.25 18.29
CA ALA A 160 -0.57 2.36 18.83
C ALA A 160 -0.16 0.89 18.74
N ILE A 161 0.54 0.49 17.66
CA ILE A 161 1.11 -0.86 17.53
C ILE A 161 2.18 -1.09 18.60
N MET A 162 3.10 -0.14 18.79
CA MET A 162 4.16 -0.26 19.79
C MET A 162 3.60 -0.41 21.20
N TRP A 163 2.62 0.43 21.58
CA TRP A 163 1.91 0.26 22.86
C TRP A 163 1.28 -1.13 23.00
N ALA A 164 0.67 -1.65 21.92
CA ALA A 164 0.07 -2.99 21.96
C ALA A 164 1.10 -4.11 22.15
N THR A 165 2.37 -3.91 21.75
CA THR A 165 3.46 -4.88 21.97
C THR A 165 3.88 -5.02 23.43
N GLU A 166 3.55 -4.06 24.29
CA GLU A 166 3.83 -4.11 25.73
C GLU A 166 2.78 -4.95 26.49
N LEU A 167 1.68 -5.30 25.84
CA LEU A 167 0.61 -6.10 26.42
C LEU A 167 0.96 -7.59 26.44
N GLN A 168 0.23 -8.35 27.26
CA GLN A 168 0.35 -9.82 27.28
C GLN A 168 0.03 -10.44 25.91
N PRO A 169 0.63 -11.59 25.54
CA PRO A 169 0.56 -12.16 24.20
C PRO A 169 -0.84 -12.32 23.61
N PHE A 170 -1.84 -12.58 24.46
CA PHE A 170 -3.24 -12.66 24.05
C PHE A 170 -3.75 -11.30 23.54
N PHE A 171 -3.68 -10.24 24.36
CA PHE A 171 -4.18 -8.91 23.98
C PHE A 171 -3.31 -8.23 22.91
N MET A 172 -1.99 -8.40 23.00
CA MET A 172 -1.07 -7.99 21.93
C MET A 172 -1.48 -8.63 20.61
N GLY A 173 -1.72 -9.94 20.62
CA GLY A 173 -2.15 -10.70 19.45
C GLY A 173 -3.37 -10.08 18.78
N ILE A 174 -4.45 -9.82 19.53
CA ILE A 174 -5.69 -9.22 19.01
C ILE A 174 -5.42 -7.85 18.41
N ILE A 175 -4.78 -6.96 19.18
CA ILE A 175 -4.70 -5.54 18.82
C ILE A 175 -3.74 -5.34 17.65
N VAL A 176 -2.56 -5.98 17.70
CA VAL A 176 -1.56 -5.88 16.62
C VAL A 176 -2.10 -6.49 15.33
N SER A 177 -2.72 -7.67 15.38
CA SER A 177 -3.26 -8.30 14.16
C SER A 177 -4.37 -7.46 13.52
N VAL A 178 -5.26 -6.87 14.32
CA VAL A 178 -6.35 -6.03 13.83
C VAL A 178 -5.82 -4.72 13.26
N ILE A 179 -4.96 -4.00 13.99
CA ILE A 179 -4.45 -2.69 13.55
C ILE A 179 -3.61 -2.86 12.28
N VAL A 180 -2.67 -3.81 12.25
CA VAL A 180 -1.79 -3.99 11.09
C VAL A 180 -2.57 -4.58 9.91
N GLY A 181 -3.52 -5.48 10.15
CA GLY A 181 -4.41 -5.99 9.12
C GLY A 181 -5.27 -4.87 8.50
N ILE A 182 -5.83 -3.99 9.33
CA ILE A 182 -6.57 -2.81 8.86
C ILE A 182 -5.65 -1.90 8.05
N ALA A 183 -4.44 -1.63 8.55
CA ALA A 183 -3.47 -0.80 7.86
C ALA A 183 -3.11 -1.37 6.48
N LEU A 184 -3.01 -2.70 6.32
CA LEU A 184 -2.71 -3.35 5.05
C LEU A 184 -3.78 -3.09 3.99
N THR A 185 -5.06 -3.11 4.37
CA THR A 185 -6.17 -2.88 3.44
C THR A 185 -6.36 -1.39 3.12
N LEU A 186 -6.10 -0.52 4.10
CA LEU A 186 -6.14 0.92 3.91
C LEU A 186 -5.02 1.40 2.97
N PRO A 187 -5.13 2.62 2.42
CA PRO A 187 -4.05 3.27 1.69
C PRO A 187 -2.84 3.68 2.55
N ILE A 188 -2.58 2.96 3.63
CA ILE A 188 -1.45 3.13 4.53
C ILE A 188 -0.54 1.93 4.30
N SER A 189 0.78 2.15 4.19
CA SER A 189 1.68 1.02 3.93
C SER A 189 1.99 0.26 5.24
N SER A 190 1.24 -0.81 5.52
CA SER A 190 1.50 -1.70 6.67
C SER A 190 2.93 -2.23 6.68
N ALA A 191 3.46 -2.58 5.51
CA ALA A 191 4.83 -3.03 5.31
C ALA A 191 5.85 -1.95 5.69
N ALA A 192 5.62 -0.70 5.27
CA ALA A 192 6.49 0.42 5.65
C ALA A 192 6.40 0.73 7.15
N ILE A 193 5.21 0.64 7.77
CA ILE A 193 5.04 0.79 9.22
C ILE A 193 5.84 -0.29 9.95
N CYS A 194 5.67 -1.57 9.58
CA CYS A 194 6.39 -2.67 10.24
C CYS A 194 7.90 -2.55 10.06
N ALA A 195 8.36 -2.15 8.87
CA ALA A 195 9.78 -1.88 8.61
C ALA A 195 10.32 -0.72 9.46
N ALA A 196 9.58 0.39 9.54
CA ALA A 196 9.99 1.57 10.29
C ALA A 196 10.04 1.33 11.81
N LEU A 197 9.14 0.49 12.33
CA LEU A 197 9.10 0.11 13.75
C LEU A 197 10.04 -1.05 14.08
N GLY A 198 10.60 -1.74 13.09
CA GLY A 198 11.35 -2.97 13.32
C GLY A 198 10.50 -4.09 13.93
N LEU A 199 9.22 -4.19 13.53
CA LEU A 199 8.26 -5.10 14.15
C LEU A 199 8.58 -6.58 13.82
N THR A 200 9.30 -7.25 14.71
CA THR A 200 9.73 -8.66 14.60
C THR A 200 9.24 -9.49 15.81
N GLY A 201 9.67 -10.75 15.92
CA GLY A 201 9.29 -11.66 17.00
C GLY A 201 7.81 -11.99 17.00
N LEU A 202 7.25 -12.23 18.20
CA LEU A 202 5.82 -12.57 18.38
C LEU A 202 4.88 -11.46 17.88
N ALA A 203 5.24 -10.19 18.06
CA ALA A 203 4.44 -9.07 17.57
C ALA A 203 4.41 -9.05 16.03
N GLY A 204 5.55 -9.33 15.38
CA GLY A 204 5.61 -9.51 13.93
C GLY A 204 4.80 -10.71 13.43
N GLY A 205 4.77 -11.82 14.18
CA GLY A 205 3.91 -12.98 13.89
C GLY A 205 2.41 -12.69 14.04
N ALA A 206 2.02 -11.86 15.02
CA ALA A 206 0.65 -11.37 15.17
C ALA A 206 0.23 -10.48 13.99
N ALA A 207 1.11 -9.54 13.62
CA ALA A 207 0.92 -8.64 12.48
C ALA A 207 0.76 -9.44 11.18
N LEU A 208 1.63 -10.42 10.94
CA LEU A 208 1.55 -11.30 9.78
C LEU A 208 0.20 -12.04 9.73
N ALA A 209 -0.22 -12.64 10.84
CA ALA A 209 -1.49 -13.38 10.90
C ALA A 209 -2.69 -12.47 10.61
N GLY A 210 -2.69 -11.25 11.14
CA GLY A 210 -3.72 -10.25 10.88
C GLY A 210 -3.80 -9.84 9.40
N CYS A 211 -2.64 -9.60 8.79
CA CYS A 211 -2.50 -9.31 7.36
C CYS A 211 -2.98 -10.47 6.48
N CYS A 212 -2.58 -11.70 6.79
CA CYS A 212 -3.04 -12.91 6.10
C CYS A 212 -4.57 -13.07 6.21
N ALA A 213 -5.14 -12.85 7.39
CA ALA A 213 -6.59 -12.94 7.61
C ALA A 213 -7.38 -11.97 6.72
N GLN A 214 -6.87 -10.76 6.53
CA GLN A 214 -7.49 -9.76 5.64
C GLN A 214 -7.42 -10.21 4.18
N MET A 215 -6.23 -10.56 3.70
CA MET A 215 -6.02 -10.95 2.30
C MET A 215 -6.80 -12.22 1.92
N VAL A 216 -6.68 -13.28 2.72
CA VAL A 216 -7.39 -14.54 2.49
C VAL A 216 -8.90 -14.35 2.71
N GLY A 217 -9.30 -13.60 3.74
CA GLY A 217 -10.70 -13.30 4.01
C GLY A 217 -11.37 -12.62 2.82
N PHE A 218 -10.73 -11.59 2.25
CA PHE A 218 -11.24 -10.91 1.06
C PHE A 218 -11.20 -11.77 -0.21
N ALA A 219 -10.15 -12.58 -0.39
CA ALA A 219 -10.06 -13.52 -1.50
C ALA A 219 -11.22 -14.54 -1.48
N VAL A 220 -11.58 -15.06 -0.30
CA VAL A 220 -12.70 -15.99 -0.12
C VAL A 220 -14.05 -15.27 -0.30
N LEU A 221 -14.24 -14.12 0.35
CA LEU A 221 -15.46 -13.32 0.24
C LEU A 221 -15.79 -12.97 -1.21
N SER A 222 -14.76 -12.66 -2.01
CA SER A 222 -14.93 -12.21 -3.39
C SER A 222 -14.87 -13.33 -4.44
N PHE A 223 -14.69 -14.60 -4.02
CA PHE A 223 -14.53 -15.74 -4.93
C PHE A 223 -15.74 -15.97 -5.85
N ARG A 224 -16.95 -15.75 -5.35
CA ARG A 224 -18.18 -15.93 -6.15
C ARG A 224 -18.21 -15.01 -7.38
N GLU A 225 -17.66 -13.82 -7.25
CA GLU A 225 -17.69 -12.77 -8.29
C GLU A 225 -16.42 -12.81 -9.15
N ASN A 226 -15.26 -12.91 -8.51
CA ASN A 226 -13.96 -12.76 -9.19
C ASN A 226 -13.24 -14.10 -9.45
N LYS A 227 -13.80 -15.22 -8.97
CA LYS A 227 -13.28 -16.58 -9.14
C LYS A 227 -11.79 -16.68 -8.80
N TRP A 228 -11.06 -17.53 -9.52
CA TRP A 228 -9.62 -17.74 -9.34
C TRP A 228 -8.80 -16.47 -9.55
N GLY A 229 -9.16 -15.62 -10.52
CA GLY A 229 -8.43 -14.38 -10.79
C GLY A 229 -8.43 -13.44 -9.59
N GLY A 230 -9.59 -13.19 -9.00
CA GLY A 230 -9.69 -12.37 -7.79
C GLY A 230 -9.09 -13.03 -6.56
N LEU A 231 -9.17 -14.36 -6.44
CA LEU A 231 -8.57 -15.09 -5.34
C LEU A 231 -7.05 -14.91 -5.31
N PHE A 232 -6.38 -15.04 -6.45
CA PHE A 232 -4.94 -14.80 -6.52
C PHE A 232 -4.61 -13.30 -6.40
N ALA A 233 -5.37 -12.42 -7.06
CA ALA A 233 -5.11 -10.98 -7.03
C ALA A 233 -5.25 -10.37 -5.61
N GLN A 234 -6.17 -10.88 -4.80
CA GLN A 234 -6.39 -10.37 -3.43
C GLN A 234 -5.64 -11.19 -2.39
N GLY A 235 -5.63 -12.50 -2.55
CA GLY A 235 -5.02 -13.44 -1.62
C GLY A 235 -3.50 -13.45 -1.72
N ILE A 236 -2.91 -13.42 -2.92
CA ILE A 236 -1.45 -13.35 -3.11
C ILE A 236 -1.00 -11.95 -3.52
N GLY A 237 -1.88 -11.15 -4.11
CA GLY A 237 -1.58 -9.75 -4.40
C GLY A 237 -1.80 -8.85 -3.20
N THR A 238 -2.88 -8.07 -3.21
CA THR A 238 -3.17 -7.10 -2.15
C THR A 238 -4.66 -7.01 -1.85
N SER A 239 -4.99 -6.89 -0.57
CA SER A 239 -6.38 -6.63 -0.15
C SER A 239 -6.84 -5.19 -0.44
N MET A 240 -5.91 -4.28 -0.72
CA MET A 240 -6.20 -2.90 -1.12
C MET A 240 -7.12 -2.83 -2.36
N LEU A 241 -7.12 -3.88 -3.21
CA LEU A 241 -8.05 -4.00 -4.34
C LEU A 241 -9.53 -3.96 -3.92
N GLN A 242 -9.85 -4.34 -2.67
CA GLN A 242 -11.20 -4.29 -2.13
C GLN A 242 -11.58 -2.91 -1.57
N MET A 243 -10.66 -1.96 -1.51
CA MET A 243 -10.93 -0.66 -0.88
C MET A 243 -12.07 0.09 -1.58
N GLY A 244 -12.17 0.02 -2.91
CA GLY A 244 -13.30 0.58 -3.65
C GLY A 244 -14.66 -0.03 -3.26
N ASN A 245 -14.70 -1.29 -2.85
CA ASN A 245 -15.91 -1.95 -2.35
C ASN A 245 -16.17 -1.61 -0.88
N ILE A 246 -15.13 -1.45 -0.06
CA ILE A 246 -15.24 -1.02 1.34
C ILE A 246 -15.80 0.41 1.41
N VAL A 247 -15.36 1.31 0.52
CA VAL A 247 -15.91 2.68 0.44
C VAL A 247 -17.41 2.65 0.12
N LYS A 248 -17.88 1.71 -0.70
CA LYS A 248 -19.31 1.56 -1.03
C LYS A 248 -20.11 0.94 0.11
N ASN A 249 -19.55 -0.07 0.79
CA ASN A 249 -20.21 -0.75 1.89
C ASN A 249 -19.18 -1.26 2.92
N PRO A 250 -18.91 -0.49 4.00
CA PRO A 250 -17.90 -0.86 5.00
C PRO A 250 -18.18 -2.19 5.73
N LYS A 251 -19.44 -2.67 5.72
CA LYS A 251 -19.83 -3.92 6.40
C LYS A 251 -19.10 -5.14 5.86
N ILE A 252 -18.63 -5.12 4.61
CA ILE A 252 -17.89 -6.24 4.00
C ILE A 252 -16.53 -6.49 4.67
N TRP A 253 -16.00 -5.50 5.40
CA TRP A 253 -14.69 -5.58 6.03
C TRP A 253 -14.74 -6.24 7.42
N LEU A 254 -15.91 -6.21 8.06
CA LEU A 254 -16.09 -6.73 9.42
C LEU A 254 -15.69 -8.21 9.58
N PRO A 255 -16.04 -9.14 8.66
CA PRO A 255 -15.62 -10.53 8.79
C PRO A 255 -14.10 -10.70 8.78
N ALA A 256 -13.39 -9.92 7.97
CA ALA A 256 -11.94 -9.96 7.88
C ALA A 256 -11.28 -9.41 9.16
N ILE A 257 -11.79 -8.29 9.70
CA ILE A 257 -11.33 -7.71 10.98
C ILE A 257 -11.54 -8.69 12.14
N LEU A 258 -12.72 -9.31 12.23
CA LEU A 258 -13.03 -10.29 13.27
C LEU A 258 -12.14 -11.52 13.14
N SER A 259 -11.86 -11.96 11.91
CA SER A 259 -10.92 -13.05 11.66
C SER A 259 -9.49 -12.68 12.11
N SER A 260 -9.03 -11.46 11.85
CA SER A 260 -7.74 -10.97 12.35
C SER A 260 -7.70 -10.98 13.89
N ALA A 261 -8.78 -10.53 14.55
CA ALA A 261 -8.88 -10.49 16.02
C ALA A 261 -8.77 -11.89 16.66
N VAL A 262 -9.31 -12.92 16.00
CA VAL A 262 -9.21 -14.32 16.47
C VAL A 262 -7.86 -14.93 16.14
N LEU A 263 -7.36 -14.72 14.92
CA LEU A 263 -6.11 -15.33 14.45
C LEU A 263 -4.86 -14.71 15.10
N GLY A 264 -4.93 -13.49 15.61
CA GLY A 264 -3.86 -12.85 16.36
C GLY A 264 -3.42 -13.67 17.59
N PRO A 265 -4.30 -13.91 18.58
CA PRO A 265 -4.02 -14.77 19.74
C PRO A 265 -3.66 -16.20 19.37
N VAL A 266 -4.28 -16.76 18.32
CA VAL A 266 -3.93 -18.10 17.85
C VAL A 266 -2.47 -18.14 17.39
N SER A 267 -2.03 -17.12 16.64
CA SER A 267 -0.65 -16.95 16.22
C SER A 267 0.31 -16.80 17.41
N THR A 268 -0.02 -15.92 18.38
CA THR A 268 0.91 -15.58 19.48
C THR A 268 0.91 -16.58 20.64
N CYS A 269 -0.25 -17.11 21.02
CA CYS A 269 -0.40 -17.91 22.24
C CYS A 269 -0.33 -19.42 21.97
N ILE A 270 -0.92 -19.87 20.84
CA ILE A 270 -1.00 -21.30 20.50
C ILE A 270 0.24 -21.69 19.70
N PHE A 271 0.43 -21.06 18.53
CA PHE A 271 1.54 -21.39 17.63
C PHE A 271 2.85 -20.70 18.01
N LYS A 272 2.79 -19.65 18.83
CA LYS A 272 3.95 -18.83 19.22
C LYS A 272 4.77 -18.36 18.02
N LEU A 273 4.08 -18.08 16.91
CA LEU A 273 4.70 -17.76 15.63
C LEU A 273 5.52 -16.46 15.76
N GLN A 274 6.79 -16.54 15.37
CA GLN A 274 7.69 -15.39 15.37
C GLN A 274 8.06 -14.96 13.96
N MET A 275 8.15 -13.65 13.74
CA MET A 275 8.78 -13.09 12.54
C MET A 275 10.22 -12.68 12.88
N ASN A 276 11.17 -13.56 12.59
CA ASN A 276 12.60 -13.28 12.83
C ASN A 276 13.36 -12.89 11.54
N GLY A 277 12.65 -12.86 10.40
CA GLY A 277 13.16 -12.30 9.15
C GLY A 277 13.07 -10.77 9.10
N ALA A 278 13.09 -10.21 7.89
CA ALA A 278 12.98 -8.77 7.69
C ALA A 278 11.64 -8.22 8.24
N ALA A 279 11.70 -7.16 9.06
CA ALA A 279 10.51 -6.57 9.69
C ALA A 279 9.42 -6.14 8.69
N VAL A 280 9.80 -5.79 7.46
CA VAL A 280 8.85 -5.48 6.38
C VAL A 280 7.87 -6.65 6.13
N SER A 281 8.32 -7.89 6.28
CA SER A 281 7.53 -9.10 6.04
C SER A 281 6.36 -9.27 7.00
N SER A 282 6.45 -8.72 8.22
CA SER A 282 5.34 -8.71 9.19
C SER A 282 4.10 -8.00 8.65
N GLY A 283 4.30 -6.95 7.85
CA GLY A 283 3.23 -6.13 7.29
C GLY A 283 2.74 -6.59 5.92
N MET A 284 3.26 -7.69 5.38
CA MET A 284 3.00 -8.13 4.01
C MET A 284 1.88 -9.19 3.91
N GLY A 285 1.55 -9.90 4.98
CA GLY A 285 0.53 -10.95 4.91
C GLY A 285 0.92 -12.05 3.91
N THR A 286 -0.03 -12.48 3.10
CA THR A 286 0.17 -13.45 1.99
C THR A 286 0.67 -12.80 0.70
N CYS A 287 0.94 -11.49 0.71
CA CYS A 287 1.45 -10.75 -0.44
C CYS A 287 2.73 -11.36 -0.97
N GLY A 288 2.68 -11.94 -2.18
CA GLY A 288 3.82 -12.56 -2.82
C GLY A 288 4.47 -13.69 -2.02
N LEU A 289 3.76 -14.20 -1.01
CA LEU A 289 4.28 -15.08 0.03
C LEU A 289 5.46 -14.49 0.83
N VAL A 290 5.68 -13.17 0.78
CA VAL A 290 6.81 -12.49 1.41
C VAL A 290 6.77 -12.63 2.93
N GLY A 291 5.57 -12.59 3.53
CA GLY A 291 5.38 -12.85 4.95
C GLY A 291 5.80 -14.26 5.36
N GLN A 292 5.34 -15.26 4.63
CA GLN A 292 5.66 -16.68 4.85
C GLN A 292 7.15 -16.96 4.65
N ILE A 293 7.74 -16.39 3.60
CA ILE A 293 9.18 -16.48 3.34
C ILE A 293 9.96 -15.80 4.47
N GLY A 294 9.50 -14.66 4.99
CA GLY A 294 10.12 -13.98 6.14
C GLY A 294 10.14 -14.82 7.42
N VAL A 295 9.07 -15.56 7.70
CA VAL A 295 9.04 -16.51 8.83
C VAL A 295 10.07 -17.61 8.60
N TYR A 296 10.05 -18.22 7.41
CA TYR A 296 10.95 -19.32 7.07
C TYR A 296 12.43 -18.92 7.13
N THR A 297 12.80 -17.74 6.60
CA THR A 297 14.19 -17.29 6.62
C THR A 297 14.66 -16.93 8.02
N GLY A 298 13.80 -16.33 8.84
CA GLY A 298 14.07 -16.10 10.26
C GLY A 298 14.33 -17.43 10.98
N TRP A 299 13.44 -18.40 10.79
CA TRP A 299 13.57 -19.74 11.35
C TRP A 299 14.86 -20.46 10.93
N ALA A 300 15.20 -20.40 9.64
CA ALA A 300 16.43 -20.99 9.12
C ALA A 300 17.69 -20.32 9.72
N ALA A 301 17.66 -19.00 9.92
CA ALA A 301 18.76 -18.26 10.56
C ALA A 301 18.91 -18.64 12.03
N ASP A 302 17.79 -18.77 12.77
CA ASP A 302 17.80 -19.18 14.17
C ASP A 302 18.42 -20.57 14.33
N VAL A 303 18.02 -21.52 13.49
CA VAL A 303 18.61 -22.88 13.47
C VAL A 303 20.10 -22.84 13.15
N ALA A 304 20.52 -22.04 12.16
CA ALA A 304 21.93 -21.90 11.80
C ALA A 304 22.78 -21.28 12.93
N SER A 305 22.16 -20.44 13.78
CA SER A 305 22.81 -19.83 14.96
C SER A 305 22.81 -20.74 16.20
N GLY A 306 22.26 -21.95 16.11
CA GLY A 306 22.17 -22.89 17.23
C GLY A 306 21.00 -22.62 18.19
N GLY A 307 20.06 -21.76 17.80
CA GLY A 307 18.83 -21.48 18.53
C GLY A 307 17.79 -22.60 18.38
N LEU A 308 16.86 -22.68 19.33
CA LEU A 308 15.70 -23.57 19.20
C LEU A 308 14.74 -23.03 18.13
N PRO A 309 14.22 -23.88 17.25
CA PRO A 309 13.17 -23.51 16.31
C PRO A 309 11.90 -23.13 17.08
N MET A 310 11.49 -21.85 17.10
CA MET A 310 10.19 -21.40 17.60
C MET A 310 9.38 -20.72 16.52
#